data_AF-A7RMI9-F1
#
_entry.id   AF-A7RMI9-F1
#
_cell.length_a   1.000
_cell.length_b   1.000
_cell.length_c   1.000
_cell.angle_alpha   90.00
_cell.angle_beta   90.00
_cell.angle_gamma   90.00
#
_symmetry.space_group_name_H-M   'P 1'
#
loop_
_entity.id
_entity.type
_entity.pdbx_description
1 polymer ?
#
loop_
_entity_poly.entity_id
_entity_poly.type
_entity_poly.pdbx_seq_one_letter_code
_entity_poly.pdbx_strand_id
1 'polypeptide(L)'
;MATFSLLLVLVVLPAAIPTSVSVDEVTSCPVDKYINGCSVPGDLPFFYKKTFTPACRMHDVCYRCFNVYDWKKDSCDAVFKANMYSLCKEKYGPSSVFRVRICRRAADGYHLAVAKLGGSHWDKYKDSKFAWCNMPCAVKIGDPANTLNP
;
A
#
# COMPACT_ATOMS: atom_id res chain seq x y z
N MET A 1 -2.47 -26.22 -51.98
CA MET A 1 -3.11 -26.09 -50.66
C MET A 1 -2.03 -25.69 -49.66
N ALA A 2 -1.98 -24.41 -49.28
CA ALA A 2 -0.97 -23.89 -48.38
C ALA A 2 -1.50 -23.96 -46.94
N THR A 3 -0.84 -24.75 -46.10
CA THR A 3 -1.12 -24.85 -44.66
C THR A 3 -0.47 -23.67 -43.95
N PHE A 4 -1.27 -22.69 -43.53
CA PHE A 4 -0.81 -21.63 -42.62
C PHE A 4 -0.76 -22.21 -41.19
N SER A 5 0.44 -22.55 -40.72
CA SER A 5 0.68 -22.82 -39.30
C SER A 5 0.59 -21.51 -38.52
N LEU A 6 -0.49 -21.37 -37.75
CA LEU A 6 -0.71 -20.26 -36.83
C LEU A 6 0.24 -20.42 -35.63
N LEU A 7 1.41 -19.77 -35.68
CA LEU A 7 2.30 -19.64 -34.52
C LEU A 7 1.64 -18.71 -33.49
N LEU A 8 1.10 -19.31 -32.43
CA LEU A 8 0.57 -18.60 -31.27
C LEU A 8 1.76 -17.93 -30.54
N VAL A 9 2.00 -16.65 -30.79
CA VAL A 9 2.98 -15.87 -30.02
C VAL A 9 2.37 -15.64 -28.63
N LEU A 10 2.79 -16.45 -27.65
CA LEU A 10 2.52 -16.20 -26.24
C LEU A 10 3.23 -14.90 -25.84
N VAL A 11 2.49 -13.79 -25.82
CA VAL A 11 2.95 -12.55 -25.21
C VAL A 11 3.02 -12.80 -23.70
N VAL A 12 4.20 -13.17 -23.20
CA VAL A 12 4.47 -13.25 -21.77
C VAL A 12 4.49 -11.82 -21.26
N LEU A 13 3.37 -11.37 -20.68
CA LEU A 13 3.32 -10.11 -19.93
C LEU A 13 4.39 -10.18 -18.83
N PRO A 14 5.33 -9.22 -18.74
CA PRO A 14 6.29 -9.22 -17.67
C PRO A 14 5.53 -9.09 -16.34
N ALA A 15 5.64 -10.09 -15.48
CA ALA A 15 5.23 -9.96 -14.10
C ALA A 15 6.01 -8.78 -13.51
N ALA A 16 5.31 -7.76 -13.02
CA ALA A 16 5.94 -6.63 -12.35
C ALA A 16 6.80 -7.19 -11.20
N ILE A 17 8.12 -6.98 -11.29
CA ILE A 17 9.05 -7.41 -10.24
C ILE A 17 8.71 -6.59 -8.99
N PRO A 18 8.42 -7.21 -7.84
CA PRO A 18 8.18 -6.49 -6.60
C PRO A 18 9.36 -5.56 -6.31
N THR A 19 9.15 -4.25 -6.27
CA THR A 19 10.21 -3.28 -5.97
C THR A 19 10.14 -2.83 -4.51
N SER A 20 11.29 -2.57 -3.92
CA SER A 20 11.37 -1.95 -2.60
C SER A 20 11.23 -0.44 -2.71
N VAL A 21 10.45 0.15 -1.80
CA VAL A 21 10.24 1.60 -1.67
C VAL A 21 10.85 2.07 -0.35
N SER A 22 11.69 3.11 -0.38
CA SER A 22 12.27 3.70 0.84
C SER A 22 11.29 4.66 1.51
N VAL A 23 11.49 4.94 2.81
CA VAL A 23 10.68 5.95 3.52
C VAL A 23 10.84 7.35 2.88
N ASP A 24 12.03 7.70 2.39
CA ASP A 24 12.29 8.99 1.73
C ASP A 24 11.49 9.14 0.42
N GLU A 25 11.33 8.06 -0.33
CA GLU A 25 10.51 8.07 -1.55
C GLU A 25 9.02 8.28 -1.21
N VAL A 26 8.54 7.65 -0.14
CA VAL A 26 7.16 7.84 0.35
C VAL A 26 6.91 9.26 0.85
N THR A 27 7.86 9.86 1.57
CA THR A 27 7.71 11.19 2.16
C THR A 27 7.91 12.31 1.15
N SER A 28 8.77 12.13 0.14
CA SER A 28 9.00 13.12 -0.92
C SER A 28 7.88 13.20 -1.96
N CYS A 29 7.05 12.16 -2.10
CA CYS A 29 5.94 12.17 -3.04
C CYS A 29 4.84 13.16 -2.58
N PRO A 30 4.46 14.17 -3.39
CA PRO A 30 3.57 15.27 -2.98
C PRO A 30 2.09 14.89 -3.04
N VAL A 31 1.73 13.79 -2.38
CA VAL A 31 0.38 13.22 -2.35
C VAL A 31 -0.45 13.69 -1.14
N ASP A 32 0.15 14.42 -0.19
CA ASP A 32 -0.49 14.84 1.07
C ASP A 32 -1.82 15.56 0.93
N LYS A 33 -1.99 16.37 -0.12
CA LYS A 33 -3.26 17.05 -0.42
C LYS A 33 -4.38 16.10 -0.88
N TYR A 34 -4.03 14.87 -1.22
CA TYR A 34 -4.96 13.86 -1.75
C TYR A 34 -5.22 12.74 -0.76
N ILE A 35 -4.38 12.54 0.24
CA ILE A 35 -4.45 11.43 1.20
C ILE A 35 -4.63 11.96 2.64
N ASN A 36 -4.87 11.08 3.60
CA ASN A 36 -5.07 11.45 5.01
C ASN A 36 -4.07 10.79 5.97
N GLY A 37 -3.17 9.94 5.45
CA GLY A 37 -2.21 9.17 6.23
C GLY A 37 -2.91 8.31 7.29
N CYS A 38 -2.29 8.16 8.46
CA CYS A 38 -2.90 7.42 9.56
C CYS A 38 -3.95 8.22 10.35
N SER A 39 -4.64 9.17 9.73
CA SER A 39 -5.68 9.94 10.40
C SER A 39 -6.93 9.09 10.59
N VAL A 40 -7.45 9.06 11.81
CA VAL A 40 -8.69 8.36 12.17
C VAL A 40 -9.77 9.40 12.50
N PRO A 41 -11.03 9.17 12.12
CA PRO A 41 -12.13 10.00 12.59
C PRO A 41 -12.16 10.07 14.13
N GLY A 42 -12.31 11.27 14.69
CA GLY A 42 -12.47 11.47 16.14
C GLY A 42 -11.18 11.45 16.97
N ASP A 43 -10.00 11.63 16.36
CA ASP A 43 -8.70 11.77 17.04
C ASP A 43 -8.40 10.67 18.09
N LEU A 44 -8.92 9.47 17.86
CA LEU A 44 -8.68 8.34 18.76
C LEU A 44 -7.16 8.10 18.91
N PRO A 45 -6.66 7.92 20.15
CA PRO A 45 -5.24 7.75 20.42
C PRO A 45 -4.75 6.38 19.93
N PHE A 46 -4.53 6.27 18.62
CA PHE A 46 -3.99 5.07 18.02
C PHE A 46 -2.48 5.01 18.21
N PHE A 47 -2.03 3.95 18.87
CA PHE A 47 -0.62 3.68 19.09
C PHE A 47 0.14 3.59 17.77
N TYR A 48 1.42 4.00 17.78
CA TYR A 48 2.31 3.90 16.62
C TYR A 48 1.95 4.76 15.40
N LYS A 49 1.00 5.70 15.49
CA LYS A 49 0.61 6.60 14.37
C LYS A 49 1.81 7.14 13.58
N LYS A 50 2.77 7.80 14.24
CA LYS A 50 3.98 8.34 13.59
C LYS A 50 4.83 7.26 12.93
N THR A 51 4.94 6.10 13.57
CA THR A 51 5.72 4.97 13.04
C THR A 51 5.06 4.37 11.81
N PHE A 52 3.72 4.29 11.77
CA PHE A 52 2.97 3.70 10.66
C PHE A 52 2.62 4.70 9.55
N THR A 53 2.86 6.01 9.72
CA THR A 53 2.57 7.02 8.70
C THR A 53 3.08 6.65 7.30
N PRO A 54 4.31 6.15 7.09
CA PRO A 54 4.76 5.75 5.76
C PRO A 54 3.88 4.64 5.15
N ALA A 55 3.50 3.63 5.93
CA ALA A 55 2.63 2.56 5.47
C ALA A 55 1.20 3.06 5.16
N CYS A 56 0.65 3.95 6.00
CA CYS A 56 -0.67 4.55 5.74
C CYS A 56 -0.66 5.40 4.46
N ARG A 57 0.42 6.13 4.16
CA ARG A 57 0.53 6.90 2.91
C ARG A 57 0.46 6.00 1.68
N MET A 58 1.23 4.91 1.67
CA MET A 58 1.19 3.92 0.59
C MET A 58 -0.22 3.32 0.43
N HIS A 59 -0.84 2.95 1.56
CA HIS A 59 -2.20 2.40 1.60
C HIS A 59 -3.25 3.36 1.02
N ASP A 60 -3.22 4.63 1.41
CA ASP A 60 -4.16 5.65 0.92
C ASP A 60 -4.02 5.88 -0.59
N VAL A 61 -2.80 5.87 -1.12
CA VAL A 61 -2.58 5.99 -2.57
C VAL A 61 -3.15 4.77 -3.28
N CYS A 62 -2.88 3.55 -2.78
CA CYS A 62 -3.45 2.31 -3.30
C CYS A 62 -5.00 2.40 -3.34
N TYR A 63 -5.61 2.79 -2.23
CA TYR A 63 -7.06 2.92 -2.08
C TYR A 63 -7.71 4.01 -2.94
N ARG A 64 -6.98 5.05 -3.32
CA ARG A 64 -7.52 6.13 -4.16
C ARG A 64 -7.29 5.91 -5.64
N CYS A 65 -6.27 5.13 -5.99
CA CYS A 65 -5.86 4.89 -7.37
C CYS A 65 -6.23 3.50 -7.88
N PHE A 66 -6.93 2.68 -7.08
CA PHE A 66 -7.23 1.29 -7.45
C PHE A 66 -7.95 1.13 -8.79
N ASN A 67 -8.91 2.00 -9.14
CA ASN A 67 -9.61 1.92 -10.44
C ASN A 67 -8.78 2.38 -11.63
N VAL A 68 -7.64 3.03 -11.39
CA VAL A 68 -6.71 3.41 -12.46
C VAL A 68 -5.86 2.20 -12.89
N TYR A 69 -5.53 1.32 -11.94
CA TYR A 69 -4.57 0.22 -12.13
C TYR A 69 -5.16 -1.18 -11.87
N ASP A 70 -6.47 -1.28 -11.64
CA ASP A 70 -7.17 -2.52 -11.28
C ASP A 70 -6.59 -3.21 -10.03
N TRP A 71 -6.14 -2.41 -9.05
CA TRP A 71 -5.63 -2.94 -7.79
C TRP A 71 -6.77 -3.48 -6.92
N LYS A 72 -6.51 -4.58 -6.23
CA LYS A 72 -7.48 -5.21 -5.34
C LYS A 72 -7.33 -4.68 -3.92
N LYS A 73 -8.47 -4.50 -3.24
CA LYS A 73 -8.51 -4.06 -1.84
C LYS A 73 -7.65 -4.94 -0.94
N ASP A 74 -7.79 -6.25 -1.10
CA ASP A 74 -7.05 -7.22 -0.30
C ASP A 74 -5.54 -7.12 -0.53
N SER A 75 -5.09 -6.82 -1.75
CA SER A 75 -3.68 -6.58 -2.05
C SER A 75 -3.17 -5.31 -1.36
N CYS A 76 -3.93 -4.21 -1.42
CA CYS A 76 -3.61 -2.97 -0.69
C CYS A 76 -3.55 -3.20 0.83
N ASP A 77 -4.51 -3.94 1.39
CA ASP A 77 -4.59 -4.21 2.83
C ASP A 77 -3.47 -5.14 3.31
N ALA A 78 -3.09 -6.12 2.49
CA ALA A 78 -2.00 -7.05 2.77
C ALA A 78 -0.64 -6.32 2.79
N VAL A 79 -0.36 -5.51 1.77
CA VAL A 79 0.90 -4.74 1.70
C VAL A 79 0.98 -3.69 2.82
N PHE A 80 -0.15 -3.07 3.18
CA PHE A 80 -0.24 -2.16 4.31
C PHE A 80 0.21 -2.82 5.61
N LYS A 81 -0.30 -4.02 5.89
CA LYS A 81 0.10 -4.81 7.06
C LYS A 81 1.60 -5.17 7.02
N ALA A 82 2.09 -5.63 5.87
CA ALA A 82 3.49 -5.98 5.69
C ALA A 82 4.43 -4.78 5.93
N ASN A 83 4.08 -3.61 5.39
CA ASN A 83 4.86 -2.39 5.55
C ASN A 83 4.92 -1.93 7.02
N MET A 84 3.79 -2.01 7.75
CA MET A 84 3.79 -1.74 9.20
C MET A 84 4.68 -2.74 9.96
N TYR A 85 4.73 -4.01 9.55
CA TYR A 85 5.61 -5.01 10.16
C TYR A 85 7.09 -4.72 9.91
N SER A 86 7.45 -4.24 8.71
CA SER A 86 8.82 -3.79 8.39
C SER A 86 9.21 -2.60 9.28
N LEU A 87 8.33 -1.61 9.42
CA LEU A 87 8.54 -0.45 10.30
C LEU A 87 8.70 -0.85 11.77
N CYS A 88 7.97 -1.87 12.23
CA CYS A 88 8.15 -2.42 13.58
C CYS A 88 9.53 -3.05 13.78
N LYS A 89 10.03 -3.78 12.76
CA LYS A 89 11.35 -4.41 12.80
C LYS A 89 12.44 -3.35 12.83
N GLU A 90 12.32 -2.32 12.00
CA GLU A 90 13.28 -1.22 11.92
C GLU A 90 13.35 -0.43 13.22
N LYS A 91 12.20 -0.01 13.75
CA LYS A 91 12.12 0.80 14.98
C LYS A 91 12.78 0.17 16.20
N TYR A 92 12.74 -1.16 16.32
CA TYR A 92 13.13 -1.86 17.54
C TYR A 92 14.32 -2.81 17.36
N GLY A 93 14.68 -3.15 16.12
CA GLY A 93 15.74 -4.10 15.80
C GLY A 93 15.43 -5.54 16.23
N PRO A 94 16.31 -6.49 15.87
CA PRO A 94 16.14 -7.91 16.19
C PRO A 94 16.29 -8.23 17.68
N SER A 95 17.02 -7.40 18.44
CA SER A 95 17.27 -7.61 19.88
C SER A 95 16.06 -7.30 20.78
N SER A 96 15.09 -6.51 20.29
CA SER A 96 13.91 -6.11 21.05
C SER A 96 12.65 -6.90 20.63
N VAL A 97 12.74 -8.23 20.58
CA VAL A 97 11.67 -9.13 20.09
C VAL A 97 10.31 -8.82 20.70
N PHE A 98 10.24 -8.56 22.01
CA PHE A 98 8.99 -8.23 22.69
C PHE A 98 8.36 -6.93 22.17
N ARG A 99 9.16 -5.87 21.95
CA ARG A 99 8.67 -4.59 21.42
C ARG A 99 8.23 -4.72 19.95
N VAL A 100 8.95 -5.49 19.15
CA VAL A 100 8.54 -5.84 17.77
C VAL A 100 7.17 -6.54 17.80
N ARG A 101 6.96 -7.47 18.74
CA ARG A 101 5.70 -8.22 18.86
C ARG A 101 4.53 -7.31 19.23
N ILE A 102 4.71 -6.41 20.20
CA ILE A 102 3.68 -5.41 20.57
C ILE A 102 3.35 -4.50 19.39
N CYS A 103 4.37 -3.99 18.70
CA CYS A 103 4.18 -3.15 17.52
C CYS A 103 3.41 -3.88 16.42
N ARG A 104 3.74 -5.15 16.14
CA ARG A 104 3.01 -5.97 15.16
C ARG A 104 1.56 -6.22 15.55
N ARG A 105 1.25 -6.36 16.85
CA ARG A 105 -0.14 -6.44 17.34
C ARG A 105 -0.90 -5.13 17.10
N ALA A 106 -0.26 -3.98 17.26
CA ALA A 106 -0.87 -2.71 16.86
C ALA A 106 -1.12 -2.69 15.34
N ALA A 107 -0.16 -3.11 14.52
CA ALA A 107 -0.32 -3.23 13.07
C ALA A 107 -1.47 -4.19 12.66
N ASP A 108 -1.65 -5.31 13.39
CA ASP A 108 -2.82 -6.19 13.21
C ASP A 108 -4.13 -5.44 13.46
N GLY A 109 -4.17 -4.59 14.49
CA GLY A 109 -5.33 -3.74 14.78
C GLY A 109 -5.65 -2.74 13.67
N TYR A 110 -4.63 -2.08 13.11
CA TYR A 110 -4.79 -1.18 11.95
C TYR A 110 -5.32 -1.93 10.73
N HIS A 111 -4.72 -3.09 10.41
CA HIS A 111 -5.16 -3.91 9.28
C HIS A 111 -6.60 -4.41 9.48
N LEU A 112 -6.95 -4.87 10.68
CA LEU A 112 -8.31 -5.29 11.01
C LEU A 112 -9.32 -4.14 10.85
N ALA A 113 -8.95 -2.93 11.24
CA ALA A 113 -9.80 -1.75 11.11
C ALA A 113 -10.11 -1.45 9.63
N VAL A 114 -9.11 -1.41 8.75
CA VAL A 114 -9.34 -1.15 7.32
C VAL A 114 -10.03 -2.32 6.61
N ALA A 115 -9.76 -3.56 7.03
CA ALA A 115 -10.46 -4.73 6.52
C ALA A 115 -11.96 -4.67 6.80
N LYS A 116 -12.35 -4.26 8.02
CA LYS A 116 -13.75 -4.22 8.46
C LYS A 116 -14.49 -2.92 8.12
N LEU A 117 -13.81 -1.78 8.16
CA LEU A 117 -14.44 -0.45 8.07
C LEU A 117 -14.05 0.30 6.78
N GLY A 118 -13.01 -0.15 6.08
CA GLY A 118 -12.49 0.50 4.86
C GLY A 118 -13.38 0.34 3.62
N GLY A 119 -14.39 -0.55 3.66
CA GLY A 119 -15.29 -0.78 2.51
C GLY A 119 -16.00 0.49 2.03
N SER A 120 -16.47 1.34 2.95
CA SER A 120 -17.11 2.61 2.59
C SER A 120 -16.19 3.56 1.83
N HIS A 121 -14.89 3.60 2.19
CA HIS A 121 -13.90 4.43 1.49
C HIS A 121 -13.53 3.84 0.13
N TRP A 122 -13.44 2.52 0.05
CA TRP A 122 -13.21 1.81 -1.20
C TRP A 122 -14.33 2.10 -2.22
N ASP A 123 -15.59 1.91 -1.80
CA ASP A 123 -16.75 2.10 -2.65
C ASP A 123 -16.96 3.56 -3.06
N LYS A 124 -16.60 4.51 -2.19
CA LYS A 124 -16.68 5.95 -2.48
C LYS A 124 -15.87 6.34 -3.72
N TYR A 125 -14.74 5.68 -3.98
CA TYR A 125 -13.84 6.03 -5.07
C TYR A 125 -13.92 5.09 -6.27
N LYS A 126 -14.86 4.14 -6.30
CA LYS A 126 -15.00 3.13 -7.36
C LYS A 126 -15.11 3.70 -8.79
N ASP A 127 -15.68 4.90 -8.93
CA ASP A 127 -15.82 5.57 -10.22
C ASP A 127 -14.77 6.68 -10.43
N SER A 128 -13.87 6.88 -9.47
CA SER A 128 -12.87 7.93 -9.50
C SER A 128 -11.62 7.50 -10.27
N LYS A 129 -11.19 8.34 -11.22
CA LYS A 129 -9.93 8.21 -11.96
C LYS A 129 -9.12 9.49 -11.82
N PHE A 130 -8.50 9.67 -10.65
CA PHE A 130 -7.79 10.91 -10.37
C PHE A 130 -6.52 11.05 -11.22
N ALA A 131 -6.33 12.20 -11.87
CA ALA A 131 -5.16 12.45 -12.72
C ALA A 131 -3.82 12.30 -11.96
N TRP A 132 -3.80 12.66 -10.66
CA TRP A 132 -2.60 12.57 -9.82
C TRP A 132 -2.13 11.13 -9.58
N CYS A 133 -2.99 10.13 -9.81
CA CYS A 133 -2.57 8.72 -9.75
C CYS A 133 -1.46 8.38 -10.75
N ASN A 134 -1.37 9.12 -11.86
CA ASN A 134 -0.32 8.94 -12.88
C ASN A 134 1.00 9.63 -12.53
N MET A 135 1.13 10.31 -11.39
CA MET A 135 2.43 10.82 -10.94
C MET A 135 3.37 9.63 -10.72
N PRO A 136 4.61 9.63 -11.26
CA PRO A 136 5.50 8.46 -11.17
C PRO A 136 5.72 7.95 -9.74
N CYS A 137 5.85 8.87 -8.77
CA CYS A 137 5.98 8.48 -7.37
C CYS A 137 4.69 7.87 -6.81
N ALA A 138 3.51 8.36 -7.19
CA ALA A 138 2.22 7.83 -6.73
C ALA A 138 1.98 6.41 -7.25
N VAL A 139 2.32 6.16 -8.52
CA VAL A 139 2.29 4.80 -9.09
C VAL A 139 3.18 3.87 -8.27
N LYS A 140 4.43 4.28 -8.05
CA LYS A 140 5.41 3.44 -7.36
C LYS A 140 5.03 3.15 -5.90
N ILE A 141 4.63 4.15 -5.12
CA ILE A 141 4.31 3.96 -3.70
C ILE A 141 2.91 3.36 -3.48
N GLY A 142 2.01 3.48 -4.45
CA GLY A 142 0.64 2.97 -4.39
C GLY A 142 0.50 1.52 -4.87
N ASP A 143 1.41 1.05 -5.71
CA ASP A 143 1.35 -0.30 -6.27
C ASP A 143 1.49 -1.36 -5.16
N PRO A 144 0.50 -2.23 -4.94
CA PRO A 144 0.55 -3.24 -3.91
C PRO A 144 1.58 -4.36 -4.16
N ALA A 145 2.22 -4.40 -5.33
CA ALA A 145 3.41 -5.22 -5.57
C ALA A 145 4.66 -4.68 -4.86
N ASN A 146 4.67 -3.41 -4.45
CA ASN A 146 5.83 -2.75 -3.86
C ASN A 146 5.74 -2.70 -2.33
N THR A 147 6.82 -3.08 -1.66
CA THR A 147 6.90 -3.09 -0.20
C THR A 147 7.87 -2.05 0.32
N LEU A 148 7.59 -1.53 1.51
CA LEU A 148 8.47 -0.62 2.21
C LEU A 148 9.73 -1.36 2.68
N ASN A 149 10.90 -0.82 2.32
CA ASN A 149 12.19 -1.15 2.89
C ASN A 149 12.68 0.07 3.67
N PRO A 150 12.25 0.20 4.94
CA PRO A 150 12.52 1.36 5.77
C PRO A 150 13.98 1.50 6.18
#